data_AF-A0A955VHA0-F1
#
_entry.id   AF-A0A955VHA0-F1
#
_cell.length_a   1.000
_cell.length_b   1.000
_cell.length_c   1.000
_cell.angle_alpha   90.00
_cell.angle_beta   90.00
_cell.angle_gamma   90.00
#
_symmetry.space_group_name_H-M   'P 1'
#
loop_
_entity.id
_entity.type
_entity.pdbx_description
1 polymer ?
#
loop_
_entity_poly.entity_id
_entity_poly.type
_entity_poly.pdbx_seq_one_letter_code
_entity_poly.pdbx_strand_id
1 'polypeptide(L)'
;MPRWKILVLVLVALAASACSSGSTPQSDLSPGADQSDGQGGDARADQLVGSDTFLPDLTPSDLVEPADQSEPSDLDDATDGGTDDAIDPDLYPLGSFENPIPILKLPFTHAGTTIDPPSDRVDFYIPCGPETNESGGEVVYRLTLQSAATISVAVDDKPGDGIDVDVHILTSPDGDNCIARDNIRISRWLPAGTYWIVVDSWVNSAGLVLAGPYQLSVTVDSGNTTTDTLPPKDTQSPDLAPADTAVDLGPPPTEGQWDNPIVVETFPFTHSANTLNPADQLVQTYTPCAPSTNEGGGEFVYQVTIPADGALTVSVDDLSGDFVDVDVHILTAPSSDACIARDNKSVSKKLVAGTYYVVVDTWVDSTGVARSGPYKVTINWTQASLTNCLVNPIVCGVNDTPAPNGVPTEPAGVDGCPSGMVPVDATFCIDRYEAMLVLDNGGQLEPYSPYKNPGQETVVALSVPGTIPQGYIAQWQAKAACERAGKRLCSDTEWLKACRGSQGWTYPYGPTRQDKLCNDSRTCHPVVQYFETGADWIWSELANPCINQLPDGLAKTGAYSGCVSPYQVYDMMGNLHEWTSNPTGVFRGGFYVDTKKNGEGCLYATTAHNIYHWDYSTGFRCCATR
;
A
#
# COMPACT_ATOMS: atom_id res chain seq x y z
N MET A 1 63.23 0.13 12.30
CA MET A 1 63.27 1.14 13.39
C MET A 1 63.04 2.50 12.78
N PRO A 2 62.34 3.45 13.43
CA PRO A 2 61.40 3.29 14.55
C PRO A 2 59.96 3.72 14.13
N ARG A 3 58.88 3.06 14.53
CA ARG A 3 58.28 2.87 15.87
C ARG A 3 57.87 4.18 16.56
N TRP A 4 56.57 4.35 16.77
CA TRP A 4 55.99 4.61 18.09
C TRP A 4 54.55 4.07 18.19
N LYS A 5 54.40 3.05 19.04
CA LYS A 5 53.18 2.67 19.75
C LYS A 5 53.24 3.38 21.10
N ILE A 6 52.15 3.94 21.62
CA ILE A 6 51.85 3.90 23.06
C ILE A 6 50.36 3.65 23.26
N LEU A 7 50.12 2.54 23.96
CA LEU A 7 48.91 2.03 24.57
C LEU A 7 48.85 2.60 26.01
N VAL A 8 47.70 3.01 26.52
CA VAL A 8 47.44 3.02 27.97
C VAL A 8 46.04 2.48 28.23
N LEU A 9 46.00 1.24 28.71
CA LEU A 9 44.96 0.69 29.58
C LEU A 9 45.11 1.32 30.98
N VAL A 10 44.00 1.61 31.66
CA VAL A 10 43.92 1.49 33.12
C VAL A 10 42.63 0.75 33.46
N LEU A 11 42.79 -0.21 34.37
CA LEU A 11 41.91 -1.28 34.79
C LEU A 11 41.97 -1.26 36.33
N VAL A 12 40.85 -1.11 37.04
CA VAL A 12 40.67 -1.44 38.48
C VAL A 12 39.17 -1.68 38.69
N ALA A 13 38.66 -2.93 38.80
CA ALA A 13 38.68 -3.87 39.93
C ALA A 13 37.76 -3.43 41.10
N LEU A 14 36.61 -4.11 41.27
CA LEU A 14 36.33 -5.16 42.28
C LEU A 14 35.82 -4.62 43.64
N ALA A 15 34.59 -5.00 44.03
CA ALA A 15 34.36 -5.96 45.12
C ALA A 15 32.86 -6.14 45.44
N ALA A 16 32.49 -7.41 45.64
CA ALA A 16 31.25 -7.89 46.20
C ALA A 16 31.19 -7.72 47.74
N SER A 17 30.00 -7.69 48.33
CA SER A 17 29.55 -8.81 49.19
C SER A 17 28.18 -8.59 49.83
N ALA A 18 27.55 -9.74 50.04
CA ALA A 18 26.27 -10.09 50.65
C ALA A 18 25.86 -9.38 51.96
N CYS A 19 24.54 -9.36 52.18
CA CYS A 19 23.93 -9.65 53.47
C CYS A 19 22.66 -10.48 53.28
N SER A 20 22.57 -11.57 54.04
CA SER A 20 21.52 -12.59 54.07
C SER A 20 20.72 -12.52 55.38
N SER A 21 19.41 -12.77 55.32
CA SER A 21 18.53 -13.44 56.32
C SER A 21 17.10 -12.90 56.10
N GLY A 22 16.02 -13.65 55.90
CA GLY A 22 15.71 -15.04 56.19
C GLY A 22 14.42 -15.07 57.02
N SER A 23 13.33 -15.65 56.49
CA SER A 23 12.32 -16.44 57.23
C SER A 23 11.04 -16.68 56.41
N THR A 24 10.78 -17.96 56.12
CA THR A 24 9.46 -18.55 55.84
C THR A 24 8.57 -18.55 57.10
N PRO A 25 7.26 -18.85 56.97
CA PRO A 25 6.83 -20.21 57.26
C PRO A 25 5.76 -20.80 56.30
N GLN A 26 5.82 -22.13 56.16
CA GLN A 26 4.77 -23.02 55.63
C GLN A 26 3.68 -23.30 56.67
N SER A 27 2.47 -23.58 56.19
CA SER A 27 1.54 -24.62 56.67
C SER A 27 0.46 -24.76 55.59
N ASP A 28 0.43 -25.79 54.74
CA ASP A 28 -0.02 -27.17 54.98
C ASP A 28 -1.52 -27.28 55.33
N LEU A 29 -2.20 -28.24 54.68
CA LEU A 29 -3.52 -28.85 54.91
C LEU A 29 -4.39 -29.01 53.62
N SER A 30 -4.33 -30.21 53.03
CA SER A 30 -5.51 -30.99 52.56
C SER A 30 -5.82 -32.05 53.64
N PRO A 31 -6.90 -32.87 53.64
CA PRO A 31 -7.90 -33.16 52.61
C PRO A 31 -9.37 -33.23 53.13
N GLY A 32 -10.35 -33.56 52.27
CA GLY A 32 -11.68 -33.99 52.73
C GLY A 32 -12.76 -34.05 51.66
N ALA A 33 -13.19 -35.27 51.33
CA ALA A 33 -14.36 -35.61 50.54
C ALA A 33 -15.66 -35.65 51.39
N ASP A 34 -16.82 -35.39 50.79
CA ASP A 34 -18.09 -36.16 50.87
C ASP A 34 -19.20 -35.37 50.12
N GLN A 35 -19.95 -35.98 49.18
CA GLN A 35 -21.33 -36.54 49.34
C GLN A 35 -22.38 -35.47 49.75
N SER A 36 -23.61 -35.40 49.22
CA SER A 36 -24.46 -36.33 48.49
C SER A 36 -25.67 -35.60 47.86
N ASP A 37 -26.41 -36.36 47.04
CA ASP A 37 -27.86 -36.30 46.74
C ASP A 37 -28.45 -35.12 45.93
N GLY A 38 -29.31 -35.33 44.93
CA GLY A 38 -29.92 -36.55 44.41
C GLY A 38 -31.14 -36.25 43.51
N GLN A 39 -31.50 -37.26 42.70
CA GLN A 39 -32.80 -37.57 42.06
C GLN A 39 -33.26 -36.72 40.84
N GLY A 40 -33.82 -37.32 39.77
CA GLY A 40 -34.06 -38.73 39.51
C GLY A 40 -34.88 -39.02 38.23
N GLY A 41 -35.05 -40.32 37.96
CA GLY A 41 -36.05 -40.92 37.06
C GLY A 41 -35.67 -40.94 35.57
N ASP A 42 -35.87 -41.99 34.78
CA ASP A 42 -36.59 -43.24 35.01
C ASP A 42 -36.11 -44.31 34.00
N ALA A 43 -36.30 -45.56 34.38
CA ALA A 43 -35.91 -46.76 33.66
C ALA A 43 -36.83 -47.07 32.47
N ARG A 44 -36.35 -47.91 31.53
CA ARG A 44 -36.92 -49.27 31.35
C ARG A 44 -36.12 -50.10 30.35
N ALA A 45 -35.95 -51.36 30.76
CA ALA A 45 -35.33 -52.47 30.06
C ALA A 45 -36.26 -53.07 28.99
N ASP A 46 -35.67 -53.76 28.01
CA ASP A 46 -35.86 -55.21 27.74
C ASP A 46 -35.05 -55.55 26.46
N GLN A 47 -34.07 -56.47 26.52
CA GLN A 47 -34.19 -57.90 26.19
C GLN A 47 -34.73 -58.13 24.76
N LEU A 48 -34.17 -58.94 23.85
CA LEU A 48 -33.30 -60.12 23.94
C LEU A 48 -33.09 -60.67 22.48
N VAL A 49 -32.01 -61.46 22.26
CA VAL A 49 -31.76 -62.45 21.17
C VAL A 49 -31.58 -61.93 19.72
N GLY A 50 -30.60 -62.35 18.90
CA GLY A 50 -29.49 -63.30 19.01
C GLY A 50 -28.94 -63.70 17.62
N SER A 51 -27.86 -64.49 17.65
CA SER A 51 -27.26 -65.35 16.59
C SER A 51 -26.72 -64.66 15.32
N ASP A 52 -25.39 -64.67 15.12
CA ASP A 52 -24.62 -65.59 14.23
C ASP A 52 -24.71 -65.14 12.75
N THR A 53 -23.73 -65.21 11.85
CA THR A 53 -22.28 -65.50 11.79
C THR A 53 -21.85 -65.09 10.36
N PHE A 54 -20.58 -64.72 10.18
CA PHE A 54 -19.71 -64.90 8.99
C PHE A 54 -20.19 -64.58 7.54
N LEU A 55 -19.57 -63.53 6.96
CA LEU A 55 -18.78 -63.40 5.69
C LEU A 55 -19.21 -64.16 4.38
N PRO A 56 -18.69 -63.79 3.19
CA PRO A 56 -18.86 -62.56 2.40
C PRO A 56 -19.16 -62.86 0.88
N ASP A 57 -19.17 -61.80 0.07
CA ASP A 57 -18.95 -61.74 -1.38
C ASP A 57 -20.12 -62.13 -2.32
N LEU A 58 -20.42 -61.23 -3.28
CA LEU A 58 -20.66 -61.48 -4.72
C LEU A 58 -21.12 -60.19 -5.45
N THR A 59 -20.20 -59.63 -6.25
CA THR A 59 -20.29 -58.96 -7.57
C THR A 59 -21.39 -57.92 -7.92
N PRO A 60 -21.04 -56.84 -8.67
CA PRO A 60 -21.97 -55.79 -9.07
C PRO A 60 -22.60 -56.04 -10.45
N SER A 61 -23.93 -55.87 -10.54
CA SER A 61 -24.64 -55.67 -11.81
C SER A 61 -25.86 -54.78 -11.59
N ASP A 62 -25.85 -53.68 -12.33
CA ASP A 62 -26.95 -52.81 -12.79
C ASP A 62 -27.81 -52.06 -11.77
N LEU A 63 -27.63 -50.72 -11.69
CA LEU A 63 -28.71 -49.74 -11.74
C LEU A 63 -28.22 -48.39 -12.35
N VAL A 64 -28.47 -48.24 -13.65
CA VAL A 64 -29.01 -47.07 -14.39
C VAL A 64 -28.80 -45.64 -13.84
N GLU A 65 -28.14 -44.79 -14.65
CA GLU A 65 -28.46 -43.35 -14.83
C GLU A 65 -28.31 -42.97 -16.32
N PRO A 66 -29.15 -42.08 -16.89
CA PRO A 66 -28.98 -41.62 -18.26
C PRO A 66 -28.50 -40.15 -18.38
N ALA A 67 -27.68 -39.97 -19.43
CA ALA A 67 -27.52 -38.81 -20.31
C ALA A 67 -26.74 -37.58 -19.81
N ASP A 68 -25.48 -37.48 -20.25
CA ASP A 68 -25.02 -36.28 -20.93
C ASP A 68 -24.10 -36.66 -22.10
N GLN A 69 -24.34 -36.08 -23.27
CA GLN A 69 -23.69 -36.42 -24.54
C GLN A 69 -22.78 -35.29 -25.01
N SER A 70 -21.63 -35.71 -25.53
CA SER A 70 -20.80 -35.09 -26.58
C SER A 70 -19.89 -33.90 -26.25
N GLU A 71 -18.61 -34.25 -26.14
CA GLU A 71 -17.44 -33.56 -26.73
C GLU A 71 -16.93 -34.48 -27.90
N PRO A 72 -15.98 -34.12 -28.80
CA PRO A 72 -15.28 -32.84 -29.07
C PRO A 72 -15.04 -32.53 -30.59
N SER A 73 -14.48 -31.35 -30.93
CA SER A 73 -13.60 -31.01 -32.09
C SER A 73 -13.51 -29.48 -32.18
N ASP A 74 -12.41 -28.77 -32.46
CA ASP A 74 -11.06 -29.09 -32.90
C ASP A 74 -10.13 -27.90 -32.54
N LEU A 75 -8.85 -28.20 -32.40
CA LEU A 75 -7.71 -27.28 -32.38
C LEU A 75 -7.46 -26.66 -33.77
N ASP A 76 -7.00 -25.41 -33.79
CA ASP A 76 -6.00 -24.83 -34.73
C ASP A 76 -5.56 -23.47 -34.14
N ASP A 77 -4.45 -23.36 -33.41
CA ASP A 77 -3.09 -23.02 -33.89
C ASP A 77 -3.00 -21.81 -34.84
N ALA A 78 -2.64 -20.65 -34.28
CA ALA A 78 -1.77 -19.67 -34.95
C ALA A 78 -1.04 -18.81 -33.92
N THR A 79 0.26 -19.07 -33.81
CA THR A 79 1.31 -18.20 -33.26
C THR A 79 1.26 -16.77 -33.80
N ASP A 80 1.32 -15.76 -32.92
CA ASP A 80 2.15 -14.56 -33.13
C ASP A 80 2.48 -13.90 -31.78
N GLY A 81 3.72 -13.47 -31.62
CA GLY A 81 4.27 -12.93 -30.39
C GLY A 81 3.94 -11.45 -30.19
N GLY A 82 3.92 -11.02 -28.93
CA GLY A 82 3.84 -9.62 -28.58
C GLY A 82 3.82 -9.44 -27.07
N THR A 83 4.78 -8.66 -26.58
CA THR A 83 4.98 -8.23 -25.19
C THR A 83 3.83 -7.37 -24.65
N ASP A 84 3.81 -7.21 -23.32
CA ASP A 84 3.32 -6.05 -22.54
C ASP A 84 2.10 -6.32 -21.62
N ASP A 85 2.09 -5.63 -20.48
CA ASP A 85 1.20 -5.74 -19.33
C ASP A 85 -0.30 -5.56 -19.66
N ALA A 86 -0.95 -6.58 -20.19
CA ALA A 86 -2.38 -6.50 -20.49
C ALA A 86 -3.24 -6.79 -19.25
N ILE A 87 -3.89 -5.75 -18.73
CA ILE A 87 -5.16 -5.86 -18.00
C ILE A 87 -6.06 -6.78 -18.83
N ASP A 88 -6.57 -7.86 -18.22
CA ASP A 88 -7.45 -8.80 -18.89
C ASP A 88 -8.69 -8.03 -19.42
N PRO A 89 -8.79 -7.81 -20.74
CA PRO A 89 -9.80 -6.94 -21.31
C PRO A 89 -11.21 -7.55 -21.22
N ASP A 90 -11.31 -8.86 -20.94
CA ASP A 90 -12.57 -9.57 -20.78
C ASP A 90 -13.12 -9.41 -19.34
N LEU A 91 -12.28 -9.02 -18.38
CA LEU A 91 -12.63 -8.81 -16.96
C LEU A 91 -12.69 -7.33 -16.56
N TYR A 92 -11.88 -6.48 -17.20
CA TYR A 92 -11.87 -5.02 -16.99
C TYR A 92 -11.73 -4.31 -18.35
N PRO A 93 -12.85 -4.15 -19.08
CA PRO A 93 -12.81 -3.55 -20.40
C PRO A 93 -12.26 -2.13 -20.34
N LEU A 94 -11.50 -1.74 -21.37
CA LEU A 94 -10.93 -0.40 -21.46
C LEU A 94 -12.05 0.65 -21.45
N GLY A 95 -11.96 1.59 -20.51
CA GLY A 95 -13.01 2.55 -20.19
C GLY A 95 -13.78 2.23 -18.93
N SER A 96 -13.45 1.17 -18.19
CA SER A 96 -14.00 0.94 -16.85
C SER A 96 -13.26 1.76 -15.78
N PHE A 97 -13.80 1.81 -14.55
CA PHE A 97 -13.09 2.46 -13.44
C PHE A 97 -11.77 1.77 -13.07
N GLU A 98 -11.70 0.45 -13.24
CA GLU A 98 -10.51 -0.38 -13.03
C GLU A 98 -9.51 -0.28 -14.17
N ASN A 99 -9.98 0.04 -15.39
CA ASN A 99 -9.15 0.19 -16.60
C ASN A 99 -9.53 1.45 -17.41
N PRO A 100 -9.32 2.66 -16.87
CA PRO A 100 -9.78 3.88 -17.52
C PRO A 100 -8.95 4.21 -18.77
N ILE A 101 -9.59 4.79 -19.78
CA ILE A 101 -8.90 5.23 -21.01
C ILE A 101 -7.90 6.33 -20.65
N PRO A 102 -6.58 6.15 -20.89
CA PRO A 102 -5.59 7.14 -20.50
C PRO A 102 -5.58 8.34 -21.46
N ILE A 103 -5.73 9.54 -20.92
CA ILE A 103 -5.54 10.79 -21.65
C ILE A 103 -4.07 11.20 -21.54
N LEU A 104 -3.27 10.70 -22.50
CA LEU A 104 -1.81 10.85 -22.49
C LEU A 104 -1.32 12.23 -22.95
N LYS A 105 -2.15 12.99 -23.66
CA LYS A 105 -1.81 14.33 -24.16
C LYS A 105 -3.06 15.17 -24.36
N LEU A 106 -2.92 16.49 -24.18
CA LEU A 106 -3.95 17.47 -24.54
C LEU A 106 -3.50 18.29 -25.77
N PRO A 107 -4.40 18.66 -26.69
CA PRO A 107 -5.83 18.30 -26.70
C PRO A 107 -6.05 16.81 -26.98
N PHE A 108 -7.12 16.27 -26.41
CA PHE A 108 -7.56 14.89 -26.55
C PHE A 108 -8.98 14.85 -27.11
N THR A 109 -9.25 13.87 -27.96
CA THR A 109 -10.60 13.61 -28.46
C THR A 109 -10.81 12.10 -28.55
N HIS A 110 -12.00 11.63 -28.19
CA HIS A 110 -12.35 10.21 -28.26
C HIS A 110 -13.83 10.04 -28.64
N ALA A 111 -14.12 9.06 -29.49
CA ALA A 111 -15.50 8.67 -29.81
C ALA A 111 -15.85 7.41 -29.03
N GLY A 112 -16.92 7.47 -28.24
CA GLY A 112 -17.38 6.37 -27.39
C GLY A 112 -18.89 6.13 -27.51
N THR A 113 -19.40 5.18 -26.74
CA THR A 113 -20.83 4.91 -26.60
C THR A 113 -21.13 4.43 -25.20
N THR A 114 -22.31 4.76 -24.69
CA THR A 114 -22.83 4.26 -23.41
C THR A 114 -23.89 3.17 -23.57
N ILE A 115 -24.16 2.70 -24.79
CA ILE A 115 -25.14 1.63 -25.09
C ILE A 115 -24.66 0.25 -24.58
N ASP A 116 -23.37 -0.05 -24.78
CA ASP A 116 -22.69 -1.27 -24.32
C ASP A 116 -21.47 -0.84 -23.50
N PRO A 117 -21.69 -0.29 -22.29
CA PRO A 117 -20.66 0.43 -21.58
C PRO A 117 -19.63 -0.54 -20.96
N PRO A 118 -18.36 -0.12 -20.84
CA PRO A 118 -17.35 -0.84 -20.09
C PRO A 118 -17.58 -0.79 -18.56
N SER A 119 -18.47 0.07 -18.07
CA SER A 119 -18.84 0.20 -16.65
C SER A 119 -20.32 0.55 -16.48
N ASP A 120 -20.89 0.12 -15.35
CA ASP A 120 -22.25 0.47 -14.87
C ASP A 120 -22.22 0.38 -13.32
N ARG A 121 -21.43 1.26 -12.70
CA ARG A 121 -21.02 1.14 -11.29
C ARG A 121 -21.39 2.35 -10.44
N VAL A 122 -21.60 3.52 -11.04
CA VAL A 122 -21.78 4.79 -10.34
C VAL A 122 -23.08 5.45 -10.80
N ASP A 123 -24.15 5.18 -10.05
CA ASP A 123 -25.48 5.73 -10.37
C ASP A 123 -25.66 7.21 -9.97
N PHE A 124 -24.79 7.72 -9.08
CA PHE A 124 -24.87 9.05 -8.49
C PHE A 124 -23.50 9.67 -8.28
N TYR A 125 -23.39 10.96 -8.60
CA TYR A 125 -22.15 11.72 -8.47
C TYR A 125 -22.28 12.77 -7.38
N ILE A 126 -21.87 12.43 -6.16
CA ILE A 126 -21.91 13.31 -4.99
C ILE A 126 -20.54 14.02 -4.88
N PRO A 127 -20.47 15.33 -4.58
CA PRO A 127 -21.54 16.29 -4.32
C PRO A 127 -22.14 16.99 -5.55
N CYS A 128 -21.68 16.72 -6.78
CA CYS A 128 -22.01 17.56 -7.95
C CYS A 128 -23.42 17.31 -8.56
N GLY A 129 -24.07 16.20 -8.23
CA GLY A 129 -25.38 15.77 -8.73
C GLY A 129 -26.06 14.70 -7.85
N PRO A 130 -26.23 14.93 -6.54
CA PRO A 130 -26.69 13.91 -5.58
C PRO A 130 -28.14 13.43 -5.78
N GLU A 131 -28.93 14.13 -6.59
CA GLU A 131 -30.34 13.80 -6.87
C GLU A 131 -30.56 13.41 -8.34
N THR A 132 -29.51 13.46 -9.17
CA THR A 132 -29.59 13.10 -10.59
C THR A 132 -29.37 11.60 -10.72
N ASN A 133 -30.33 10.91 -11.34
CA ASN A 133 -30.19 9.49 -11.62
C ASN A 133 -29.40 9.27 -12.91
N GLU A 134 -28.19 8.73 -12.78
CA GLU A 134 -27.28 8.39 -13.86
C GLU A 134 -26.95 6.90 -13.79
N SER A 135 -27.91 6.05 -13.41
CA SER A 135 -27.76 4.58 -13.41
C SER A 135 -27.67 3.96 -14.82
N GLY A 136 -27.11 4.71 -15.77
CA GLY A 136 -26.85 4.27 -17.13
C GLY A 136 -25.39 3.88 -17.29
N GLY A 137 -25.03 3.48 -18.51
CA GLY A 137 -23.67 3.05 -18.79
C GLY A 137 -22.63 4.17 -18.73
N GLU A 138 -21.46 3.88 -18.14
CA GLU A 138 -20.36 4.84 -18.04
C GLU A 138 -19.12 4.45 -18.85
N VAL A 139 -18.40 5.48 -19.30
CA VAL A 139 -17.04 5.35 -19.84
C VAL A 139 -16.11 6.30 -19.10
N VAL A 140 -15.05 5.71 -18.55
CA VAL A 140 -14.11 6.36 -17.65
C VAL A 140 -12.78 6.63 -18.35
N TYR A 141 -12.28 7.85 -18.17
CA TYR A 141 -11.00 8.33 -18.67
C TYR A 141 -10.14 8.81 -17.51
N ARG A 142 -8.82 8.68 -17.64
CA ARG A 142 -7.85 9.18 -16.65
C ARG A 142 -7.00 10.29 -17.23
N LEU A 143 -7.04 11.46 -16.60
CA LEU A 143 -6.24 12.64 -16.95
C LEU A 143 -5.23 12.93 -15.84
N THR A 144 -3.95 13.07 -16.18
CA THR A 144 -2.92 13.53 -15.24
C THR A 144 -2.39 14.90 -15.69
N LEU A 145 -2.59 15.92 -14.85
CA LEU A 145 -2.09 17.28 -15.06
C LEU A 145 -0.75 17.45 -14.33
N GLN A 146 0.29 17.78 -15.09
CA GLN A 146 1.62 18.05 -14.55
C GLN A 146 1.75 19.46 -13.94
N SER A 147 0.85 20.36 -14.29
CA SER A 147 0.76 21.72 -13.77
C SER A 147 -0.70 22.15 -13.73
N ALA A 148 -1.03 23.06 -12.82
CA ALA A 148 -2.37 23.61 -12.75
C ALA A 148 -2.77 24.28 -14.08
N ALA A 149 -3.98 24.01 -14.54
CA ALA A 149 -4.48 24.52 -15.80
C ALA A 149 -6.01 24.57 -15.80
N THR A 150 -6.58 25.47 -16.59
CA THR A 150 -8.01 25.43 -16.90
C THR A 150 -8.25 24.39 -17.98
N ILE A 151 -8.95 23.32 -17.62
CA ILE A 151 -9.31 22.23 -18.52
C ILE A 151 -10.74 22.43 -18.98
N SER A 152 -10.94 22.39 -20.30
CA SER A 152 -12.27 22.28 -20.89
C SER A 152 -12.52 20.84 -21.34
N VAL A 153 -13.53 20.21 -20.75
CA VAL A 153 -14.05 18.88 -21.07
C VAL A 153 -15.42 19.08 -21.72
N ALA A 154 -15.67 18.49 -22.88
CA ALA A 154 -16.98 18.58 -23.52
C ALA A 154 -17.34 17.33 -24.32
N VAL A 155 -18.63 17.02 -24.35
CA VAL A 155 -19.25 16.01 -25.21
C VAL A 155 -20.07 16.71 -26.32
N ASP A 156 -20.31 16.03 -27.44
CA ASP A 156 -21.08 16.56 -28.57
C ASP A 156 -22.58 16.23 -28.50
N ASP A 157 -23.13 16.24 -27.28
CA ASP A 157 -24.53 15.97 -27.02
C ASP A 157 -25.46 16.98 -27.73
N LYS A 158 -26.55 16.46 -28.30
CA LYS A 158 -27.50 17.24 -29.12
C LYS A 158 -28.90 17.14 -28.53
N PRO A 159 -29.42 18.25 -27.97
CA PRO A 159 -30.76 18.26 -27.38
C PRO A 159 -31.84 17.72 -28.34
N GLY A 160 -32.52 16.66 -27.93
CA GLY A 160 -33.71 16.12 -28.60
C GLY A 160 -33.45 15.05 -29.66
N ASP A 161 -32.24 14.50 -29.78
CA ASP A 161 -31.96 13.33 -30.63
C ASP A 161 -32.24 11.98 -29.94
N GLY A 162 -32.58 12.02 -28.65
CA GLY A 162 -32.94 10.85 -27.84
C GLY A 162 -31.77 10.22 -27.10
N ILE A 163 -30.59 10.85 -27.15
CA ILE A 163 -29.40 10.55 -26.35
C ILE A 163 -29.25 11.69 -25.34
N ASP A 164 -28.81 11.38 -24.13
CA ASP A 164 -28.50 12.36 -23.09
C ASP A 164 -27.34 11.81 -22.27
N VAL A 165 -26.14 12.31 -22.55
CA VAL A 165 -24.92 11.91 -21.85
C VAL A 165 -24.32 13.10 -21.13
N ASP A 166 -24.03 12.91 -19.86
CA ASP A 166 -23.45 13.91 -18.98
C ASP A 166 -21.95 13.68 -18.82
N VAL A 167 -21.21 14.75 -18.55
CA VAL A 167 -19.78 14.66 -18.27
C VAL A 167 -19.47 15.09 -16.83
N HIS A 168 -18.60 14.32 -16.19
CA HIS A 168 -18.17 14.48 -14.81
C HIS A 168 -16.66 14.60 -14.70
N ILE A 169 -16.19 15.36 -13.72
CA ILE A 169 -14.77 15.37 -13.29
C ILE A 169 -14.71 14.96 -11.82
N LEU A 170 -13.91 13.92 -11.54
CA LEU A 170 -13.74 13.33 -10.21
C LEU A 170 -12.29 13.43 -9.75
N THR A 171 -12.07 13.52 -8.44
CA THR A 171 -10.72 13.48 -7.83
C THR A 171 -10.28 12.08 -7.39
N SER A 172 -11.17 11.09 -7.46
CA SER A 172 -10.89 9.66 -7.28
C SER A 172 -11.83 8.85 -8.19
N PRO A 173 -11.54 7.56 -8.45
CA PRO A 173 -12.37 6.72 -9.32
C PRO A 173 -13.63 6.21 -8.60
N ASP A 174 -14.44 7.12 -8.07
CA ASP A 174 -15.71 6.85 -7.39
C ASP A 174 -16.65 8.06 -7.48
N GLY A 175 -17.95 7.83 -7.37
CA GLY A 175 -18.97 8.86 -7.49
C GLY A 175 -18.98 9.90 -6.37
N ASP A 176 -18.35 9.63 -5.21
CA ASP A 176 -18.43 10.46 -4.00
C ASP A 176 -17.46 11.66 -4.02
N ASN A 177 -16.63 11.75 -5.05
CA ASN A 177 -15.58 12.75 -5.19
C ASN A 177 -15.75 13.58 -6.46
N CYS A 178 -17.00 13.75 -6.89
CA CYS A 178 -17.30 14.56 -8.06
C CYS A 178 -17.13 16.05 -7.78
N ILE A 179 -16.21 16.68 -8.50
CA ILE A 179 -15.94 18.10 -8.34
C ILE A 179 -16.75 18.93 -9.32
N ALA A 180 -17.04 18.45 -10.53
CA ALA A 180 -17.80 19.17 -11.55
C ALA A 180 -18.65 18.23 -12.40
N ARG A 181 -19.81 18.73 -12.83
CA ARG A 181 -20.75 18.08 -13.74
C ARG A 181 -21.30 19.12 -14.70
N ASP A 182 -21.52 18.73 -15.96
CA ASP A 182 -22.29 19.49 -16.94
C ASP A 182 -22.82 18.52 -18.02
N ASN A 183 -23.93 18.87 -18.66
CA ASN A 183 -24.55 18.04 -19.70
C ASN A 183 -23.81 18.15 -21.05
N ILE A 184 -23.00 19.20 -21.24
CA ILE A 184 -22.32 19.46 -22.52
C ILE A 184 -20.86 19.82 -22.31
N ARG A 185 -20.54 20.74 -21.40
CA ARG A 185 -19.17 21.25 -21.25
C ARG A 185 -18.86 21.73 -19.84
N ILE A 186 -17.76 21.21 -19.29
CA ILE A 186 -17.10 21.75 -18.10
C ILE A 186 -15.90 22.59 -18.55
N SER A 187 -15.72 23.78 -17.98
CA SER A 187 -14.43 24.49 -17.96
C SER A 187 -14.07 24.77 -16.52
N ARG A 188 -12.94 24.21 -16.06
CA ARG A 188 -12.56 24.28 -14.65
C ARG A 188 -11.06 24.40 -14.50
N TRP A 189 -10.64 25.31 -13.62
CA TRP A 189 -9.26 25.34 -13.14
C TRP A 189 -9.01 24.13 -12.24
N LEU A 190 -8.05 23.30 -12.63
CA LEU A 190 -7.64 22.12 -11.91
C LEU A 190 -6.17 22.27 -11.52
N PRO A 191 -5.81 22.03 -10.24
CA PRO A 191 -4.40 21.94 -9.85
C PRO A 191 -3.69 20.76 -10.54
N ALA A 192 -2.36 20.70 -10.40
CA ALA A 192 -1.63 19.51 -10.82
C ALA A 192 -2.11 18.29 -10.02
N GLY A 193 -2.31 17.16 -10.69
CA GLY A 193 -2.92 15.97 -10.07
C GLY A 193 -3.55 15.03 -11.09
N THR A 194 -4.09 13.92 -10.60
CA THR A 194 -4.83 12.94 -11.42
C THR A 194 -6.32 13.12 -11.21
N TYR A 195 -7.07 13.11 -12.31
CA TYR A 195 -8.51 13.28 -12.36
C TYR A 195 -9.12 12.19 -13.22
N TRP A 196 -10.35 11.82 -12.89
CA TRP A 196 -11.17 10.93 -13.70
C TRP A 196 -12.22 11.75 -14.40
N ILE A 197 -12.35 11.55 -15.71
CA ILE A 197 -13.44 12.11 -16.50
C ILE A 197 -14.38 10.96 -16.79
N VAL A 198 -15.65 11.11 -16.44
CA VAL A 198 -16.67 10.09 -16.72
C VAL A 198 -17.70 10.68 -17.66
N VAL A 199 -18.02 9.93 -18.71
CA VAL A 199 -19.18 10.20 -19.55
C VAL A 199 -20.22 9.15 -19.23
N ASP A 200 -21.39 9.60 -18.80
CA ASP A 200 -22.45 8.77 -18.24
C ASP A 200 -23.80 9.06 -18.93
N SER A 201 -24.71 8.10 -18.98
CA SER A 201 -26.05 8.29 -19.55
C SER A 201 -27.06 8.69 -18.49
N TRP A 202 -27.81 9.74 -18.80
CA TRP A 202 -28.89 10.17 -17.94
C TRP A 202 -30.10 9.22 -18.02
N VAL A 203 -30.79 9.05 -16.88
CA VAL A 203 -32.03 8.28 -16.79
C VAL A 203 -33.21 9.20 -16.54
N ASN A 204 -34.16 9.20 -17.47
CA ASN A 204 -35.29 10.11 -17.39
C ASN A 204 -36.30 9.73 -16.31
N SER A 205 -37.26 10.62 -16.03
CA SER A 205 -38.29 10.41 -15.00
C SER A 205 -39.22 9.20 -15.23
N ALA A 206 -39.18 8.59 -16.42
CA ALA A 206 -39.90 7.36 -16.74
C ALA A 206 -39.04 6.09 -16.57
N GLY A 207 -37.78 6.23 -16.13
CA GLY A 207 -36.82 5.14 -15.96
C GLY A 207 -36.17 4.68 -17.26
N LEU A 208 -36.24 5.47 -18.34
CA LEU A 208 -35.58 5.17 -19.60
C LEU A 208 -34.18 5.78 -19.60
N VAL A 209 -33.17 4.92 -19.75
CA VAL A 209 -31.76 5.32 -19.97
C VAL A 209 -31.61 5.90 -21.37
N LEU A 210 -31.09 7.11 -21.49
CA LEU A 210 -30.87 7.78 -22.78
C LEU A 210 -29.43 7.58 -23.29
N ALA A 211 -29.01 6.31 -23.33
CA ALA A 211 -27.66 5.92 -23.76
C ALA A 211 -27.43 6.13 -25.27
N GLY A 212 -26.19 6.44 -25.65
CA GLY A 212 -25.85 6.69 -27.04
C GLY A 212 -24.38 6.93 -27.33
N PRO A 213 -24.01 7.06 -28.62
CA PRO A 213 -22.68 7.48 -29.04
C PRO A 213 -22.40 8.95 -28.68
N TYR A 214 -21.14 9.25 -28.41
CA TYR A 214 -20.66 10.61 -28.14
C TYR A 214 -19.22 10.81 -28.64
N GLN A 215 -18.81 12.07 -28.74
CA GLN A 215 -17.46 12.53 -28.98
C GLN A 215 -16.99 13.41 -27.83
N LEU A 216 -16.09 12.88 -27.01
CA LEU A 216 -15.40 13.61 -25.94
C LEU A 216 -14.30 14.47 -26.52
N SER A 217 -14.16 15.69 -26.01
CA SER A 217 -13.04 16.61 -26.24
C SER A 217 -12.51 17.13 -24.90
N VAL A 218 -11.20 17.03 -24.70
CA VAL A 218 -10.51 17.55 -23.52
C VAL A 218 -9.38 18.45 -23.99
N THR A 219 -9.39 19.70 -23.55
CA THR A 219 -8.44 20.72 -24.00
C THR A 219 -7.94 21.56 -22.84
N VAL A 220 -6.73 22.11 -22.97
CA VAL A 220 -6.28 23.19 -22.10
C VAL A 220 -6.76 24.49 -22.72
N ASP A 221 -7.54 25.26 -21.98
CA ASP A 221 -7.96 26.58 -22.44
C ASP A 221 -6.71 27.46 -22.55
N SER A 222 -6.32 27.75 -23.78
CA SER A 222 -5.15 28.59 -24.10
C SER A 222 -5.51 30.07 -23.92
N GLY A 223 -5.90 30.43 -22.69
CA GLY A 223 -6.44 31.73 -22.32
C GLY A 223 -5.77 32.27 -21.07
N ASN A 224 -4.72 33.04 -21.29
CA ASN A 224 -4.16 34.10 -20.42
C ASN A 224 -3.26 33.72 -19.23
N THR A 225 -1.95 33.88 -19.44
CA THR A 225 -1.08 34.54 -18.47
C THR A 225 -1.55 36.00 -18.31
N THR A 226 -2.58 36.22 -17.50
CA THR A 226 -2.83 37.54 -16.90
C THR A 226 -2.90 37.36 -15.41
N THR A 227 -2.16 38.20 -14.70
CA THR A 227 -2.44 38.62 -13.34
C THR A 227 -3.96 38.63 -13.09
N ASP A 228 -4.45 37.73 -12.26
CA ASP A 228 -5.81 37.85 -11.72
C ASP A 228 -5.79 38.92 -10.64
N THR A 229 -5.75 40.17 -11.09
CA THR A 229 -6.53 41.21 -10.45
C THR A 229 -7.96 41.03 -10.94
N LEU A 230 -8.86 40.73 -10.00
CA LEU A 230 -10.31 40.82 -10.09
C LEU A 230 -10.80 41.66 -11.29
N PRO A 231 -11.52 41.08 -12.27
CA PRO A 231 -12.07 41.87 -13.34
C PRO A 231 -13.31 42.67 -12.90
N PRO A 232 -13.57 43.80 -13.57
CA PRO A 232 -14.48 44.83 -13.08
C PRO A 232 -15.94 44.49 -13.38
N LYS A 233 -16.78 44.89 -12.44
CA LYS A 233 -18.23 45.01 -12.58
C LYS A 233 -18.51 46.07 -13.64
N ASP A 234 -19.06 45.68 -14.79
CA ASP A 234 -19.69 46.65 -15.70
C ASP A 234 -21.12 46.23 -16.05
N THR A 235 -21.84 47.27 -16.44
CA THR A 235 -23.21 47.60 -16.13
C THR A 235 -24.10 47.48 -17.37
N GLN A 236 -25.43 47.45 -17.12
CA GLN A 236 -26.55 47.59 -18.07
C GLN A 236 -26.99 46.26 -18.74
N SER A 237 -28.26 45.81 -18.76
CA SER A 237 -29.61 46.38 -18.52
C SER A 237 -30.67 45.26 -18.78
N PRO A 238 -32.00 45.39 -18.54
CA PRO A 238 -32.77 45.97 -17.44
C PRO A 238 -33.76 44.96 -16.77
N ASP A 239 -34.24 45.36 -15.59
CA ASP A 239 -35.54 45.06 -14.94
C ASP A 239 -36.23 43.70 -15.18
N LEU A 240 -36.34 42.90 -14.12
CA LEU A 240 -37.61 42.65 -13.40
C LEU A 240 -37.30 42.10 -11.98
N ALA A 241 -37.45 42.94 -10.95
CA ALA A 241 -37.66 42.53 -9.54
C ALA A 241 -39.18 42.56 -9.23
N PRO A 242 -39.73 42.02 -8.12
CA PRO A 242 -39.11 41.66 -6.82
C PRO A 242 -39.49 40.23 -6.33
N ALA A 243 -39.10 39.67 -5.19
CA ALA A 243 -38.72 40.23 -3.90
C ALA A 243 -37.79 39.31 -3.08
N ASP A 244 -36.85 39.99 -2.46
CA ASP A 244 -36.06 39.74 -1.25
C ASP A 244 -36.57 38.71 -0.23
N THR A 245 -35.75 37.68 0.02
CA THR A 245 -35.49 37.15 1.37
C THR A 245 -34.00 36.82 1.47
N ALA A 246 -33.18 37.82 1.82
CA ALA A 246 -31.80 37.58 2.23
C ALA A 246 -31.77 36.68 3.48
N VAL A 247 -31.14 35.51 3.36
CA VAL A 247 -30.70 34.70 4.48
C VAL A 247 -29.46 35.36 5.05
N ASP A 248 -29.50 35.71 6.33
CA ASP A 248 -28.36 36.18 7.12
C ASP A 248 -27.36 35.03 7.25
N LEU A 249 -26.43 34.91 6.30
CA LEU A 249 -25.23 34.11 6.46
C LEU A 249 -24.32 34.96 7.35
N GLY A 250 -24.11 34.51 8.59
CA GLY A 250 -23.35 35.22 9.61
C GLY A 250 -21.92 35.61 9.18
N PRO A 251 -21.12 36.18 10.10
CA PRO A 251 -19.78 36.67 9.75
C PRO A 251 -18.93 35.56 9.12
N PRO A 252 -18.04 35.89 8.16
CA PRO A 252 -17.17 34.91 7.51
C PRO A 252 -16.35 34.13 8.55
N PRO A 253 -16.04 32.84 8.31
CA PRO A 253 -15.27 32.02 9.24
C PRO A 253 -13.91 32.66 9.51
N THR A 254 -13.48 32.62 10.76
CA THR A 254 -12.21 33.24 11.17
C THR A 254 -11.06 32.40 10.64
N GLU A 255 -10.06 33.04 10.04
CA GLU A 255 -8.87 32.34 9.52
C GLU A 255 -8.13 31.60 10.66
N GLY A 256 -7.70 30.36 10.40
CA GLY A 256 -7.05 29.50 11.38
C GLY A 256 -7.97 28.54 12.11
N GLN A 257 -9.23 28.41 11.68
CA GLN A 257 -10.18 27.42 12.18
C GLN A 257 -10.10 26.11 11.37
N TRP A 258 -10.69 25.03 11.90
CA TRP A 258 -10.73 23.71 11.21
C TRP A 258 -11.37 23.79 9.82
N ASP A 259 -12.45 24.56 9.68
CA ASP A 259 -13.17 24.77 8.41
C ASP A 259 -12.56 25.88 7.54
N ASN A 260 -11.58 26.63 8.08
CA ASN A 260 -10.88 27.72 7.36
C ASN A 260 -9.41 27.82 7.81
N PRO A 261 -8.57 26.82 7.50
CA PRO A 261 -7.18 26.76 7.98
C PRO A 261 -6.31 27.81 7.29
N ILE A 262 -5.27 28.28 8.00
CA ILE A 262 -4.25 29.18 7.42
C ILE A 262 -3.42 28.39 6.40
N VAL A 263 -3.41 28.83 5.14
CA VAL A 263 -2.67 28.15 4.06
C VAL A 263 -1.20 28.54 4.10
N VAL A 264 -0.32 27.54 4.19
CA VAL A 264 1.14 27.70 4.18
C VAL A 264 1.67 27.43 2.77
N GLU A 265 1.88 28.49 2.00
CA GLU A 265 2.28 28.40 0.59
C GLU A 265 3.80 28.36 0.37
N THR A 266 4.60 28.83 1.33
CA THR A 266 6.07 28.92 1.20
C THR A 266 6.77 28.56 2.50
N PHE A 267 8.02 28.07 2.40
CA PHE A 267 8.86 27.76 3.54
C PHE A 267 10.17 28.55 3.49
N PRO A 268 10.73 28.97 4.64
CA PRO A 268 10.14 28.87 5.98
C PRO A 268 8.93 29.79 6.15
N PHE A 269 7.90 29.31 6.85
CA PHE A 269 6.72 30.07 7.20
C PHE A 269 6.76 30.45 8.69
N THR A 270 6.36 31.67 9.01
CA THR A 270 6.20 32.11 10.39
C THR A 270 4.89 32.86 10.56
N HIS A 271 4.15 32.54 11.61
CA HIS A 271 2.90 33.20 11.94
C HIS A 271 2.79 33.41 13.46
N SER A 272 2.18 34.52 13.87
CA SER A 272 1.92 34.82 15.28
C SER A 272 0.43 34.94 15.50
N ALA A 273 -0.08 34.22 16.49
CA ALA A 273 -1.49 34.24 16.88
C ALA A 273 -1.62 34.13 18.40
N ASN A 274 -2.85 33.95 18.89
CA ASN A 274 -3.11 33.90 20.32
C ASN A 274 -4.25 32.94 20.63
N THR A 275 -3.96 31.88 21.38
CA THR A 275 -4.94 30.85 21.76
C THR A 275 -5.89 31.27 22.88
N LEU A 276 -5.81 32.52 23.35
CA LEU A 276 -6.73 33.10 24.34
C LEU A 276 -8.14 33.36 23.76
N ASN A 277 -8.26 33.66 22.47
CA ASN A 277 -9.53 34.03 21.81
C ASN A 277 -9.78 33.34 20.44
N PRO A 278 -9.56 32.03 20.25
CA PRO A 278 -10.07 31.37 19.06
C PRO A 278 -11.56 31.14 19.24
N ALA A 279 -12.32 31.43 18.18
CA ALA A 279 -13.78 31.42 18.23
C ALA A 279 -14.37 30.01 18.39
N ASP A 280 -13.57 28.94 18.34
CA ASP A 280 -14.03 27.55 18.52
C ASP A 280 -12.97 26.70 19.26
N GLN A 281 -13.31 26.22 20.46
CA GLN A 281 -12.55 25.24 21.27
C GLN A 281 -13.12 23.84 20.98
N LEU A 282 -12.77 23.23 19.84
CA LEU A 282 -13.48 22.05 19.32
C LEU A 282 -12.78 20.75 19.71
N VAL A 283 -11.46 20.75 19.74
CA VAL A 283 -10.67 19.56 20.07
C VAL A 283 -10.12 19.65 21.48
N GLN A 284 -10.05 18.51 22.14
CA GLN A 284 -9.61 18.38 23.54
C GLN A 284 -8.47 17.36 23.68
N THR A 285 -8.28 16.52 22.66
CA THR A 285 -7.30 15.43 22.65
C THR A 285 -6.96 15.05 21.22
N TYR A 286 -5.71 14.66 20.95
CA TYR A 286 -5.26 14.21 19.63
C TYR A 286 -4.89 12.72 19.67
N THR A 287 -5.55 11.90 18.87
CA THR A 287 -5.35 10.44 18.83
C THR A 287 -4.68 10.06 17.50
N PRO A 288 -3.76 9.07 17.46
CA PRO A 288 -3.19 8.30 18.58
C PRO A 288 -2.05 9.00 19.35
N CYS A 289 -1.66 10.22 18.96
CA CYS A 289 -0.49 10.91 19.51
C CYS A 289 -0.49 11.11 21.04
N ALA A 290 -1.64 11.45 21.60
CA ALA A 290 -1.80 11.84 23.00
C ALA A 290 -3.26 11.72 23.48
N PRO A 291 -3.84 10.51 23.51
CA PRO A 291 -5.26 10.30 23.83
C PRO A 291 -5.65 10.68 25.26
N SER A 292 -4.67 10.93 26.14
CA SER A 292 -4.89 11.30 27.55
C SER A 292 -4.38 12.69 27.91
N THR A 293 -3.83 13.45 26.96
CA THR A 293 -3.36 14.82 27.22
C THR A 293 -4.49 15.78 26.93
N ASN A 294 -4.80 16.65 27.88
CA ASN A 294 -5.89 17.60 27.77
C ASN A 294 -5.39 18.87 27.06
N GLU A 295 -5.83 19.04 25.83
CA GLU A 295 -5.57 20.20 24.97
C GLU A 295 -6.81 21.10 24.88
N GLY A 296 -7.65 21.11 25.92
CA GLY A 296 -8.99 21.68 25.89
C GLY A 296 -9.13 23.20 25.83
N GLY A 297 -8.14 23.90 25.28
CA GLY A 297 -8.16 25.34 25.09
C GLY A 297 -8.29 25.71 23.62
N GLY A 298 -7.66 26.83 23.28
CA GLY A 298 -7.79 27.40 21.95
C GLY A 298 -6.79 26.84 20.95
N GLU A 299 -7.22 26.63 19.72
CA GLU A 299 -6.45 25.99 18.66
C GLU A 299 -6.40 26.83 17.37
N PHE A 300 -5.32 26.66 16.60
CA PHE A 300 -5.15 27.21 15.26
C PHE A 300 -4.67 26.15 14.29
N VAL A 301 -5.36 26.06 13.16
CA VAL A 301 -5.09 25.06 12.11
C VAL A 301 -4.39 25.71 10.93
N TYR A 302 -3.30 25.07 10.49
CA TYR A 302 -2.51 25.45 9.34
C TYR A 302 -2.55 24.32 8.31
N GLN A 303 -2.96 24.61 7.08
CA GLN A 303 -2.87 23.68 5.97
C GLN A 303 -1.51 23.83 5.30
N VAL A 304 -0.75 22.75 5.25
CA VAL A 304 0.63 22.72 4.77
C VAL A 304 0.73 21.82 3.56
N THR A 305 1.08 22.37 2.40
CA THR A 305 1.36 21.59 1.20
C THR A 305 2.85 21.29 1.11
N ILE A 306 3.19 20.02 1.18
CA ILE A 306 4.55 19.50 1.09
C ILE A 306 4.86 19.22 -0.39
N PRO A 307 5.80 19.93 -1.02
CA PRO A 307 6.00 19.88 -2.47
C PRO A 307 6.78 18.66 -2.97
N ALA A 308 7.47 17.96 -2.07
CA ALA A 308 8.31 16.79 -2.37
C ALA A 308 8.53 15.99 -1.07
N ASP A 309 9.16 14.82 -1.13
CA ASP A 309 9.52 14.08 0.07
C ASP A 309 10.62 14.80 0.88
N GLY A 310 10.61 14.64 2.21
CA GLY A 310 11.51 15.39 3.10
C GLY A 310 11.03 15.45 4.54
N ALA A 311 11.50 16.45 5.29
CA ALA A 311 11.17 16.63 6.69
C ALA A 311 10.48 17.97 6.94
N LEU A 312 9.25 17.89 7.47
CA LEU A 312 8.53 19.04 8.02
C LEU A 312 8.95 19.21 9.47
N THR A 313 9.50 20.37 9.80
CA THR A 313 9.88 20.76 11.16
C THR A 313 9.02 21.93 11.59
N VAL A 314 8.25 21.75 12.66
CA VAL A 314 7.43 22.80 13.26
C VAL A 314 7.98 23.12 14.64
N SER A 315 8.00 24.39 14.99
CA SER A 315 8.35 24.85 16.34
C SER A 315 7.50 26.03 16.76
N VAL A 316 7.13 26.09 18.04
CA VAL A 316 6.50 27.23 18.70
C VAL A 316 7.49 27.89 19.66
N ASP A 317 7.33 29.19 19.90
CA ASP A 317 8.15 29.96 20.83
C ASP A 317 7.68 29.79 22.28
N ASP A 318 8.15 28.72 22.93
CA ASP A 318 7.97 28.55 24.37
C ASP A 318 8.94 29.49 25.14
N LEU A 319 8.38 30.60 25.65
CA LEU A 319 9.04 31.64 26.44
C LEU A 319 8.90 31.36 27.94
N SER A 320 10.02 31.03 28.59
CA SER A 320 10.00 30.73 30.03
C SER A 320 9.43 31.87 30.88
N GLY A 321 8.35 31.59 31.61
CA GLY A 321 7.79 32.47 32.65
C GLY A 321 6.61 33.34 32.23
N ASP A 322 6.07 33.17 31.01
CA ASP A 322 4.87 33.87 30.54
C ASP A 322 3.55 33.12 30.83
N PHE A 323 3.64 31.90 31.38
CA PHE A 323 2.52 31.00 31.71
C PHE A 323 1.71 30.50 30.51
N VAL A 324 2.22 30.68 29.29
CA VAL A 324 1.65 30.13 28.05
C VAL A 324 2.28 28.76 27.79
N ASP A 325 1.46 27.78 27.43
CA ASP A 325 1.91 26.43 27.11
C ASP A 325 1.04 25.92 25.95
N VAL A 326 1.63 25.88 24.76
CA VAL A 326 0.97 25.44 23.54
C VAL A 326 1.72 24.27 22.94
N ASP A 327 0.98 23.23 22.58
CA ASP A 327 1.50 22.03 21.95
C ASP A 327 1.35 22.12 20.43
N VAL A 328 2.22 21.40 19.72
CA VAL A 328 2.19 21.33 18.26
C VAL A 328 1.91 19.89 17.78
N HIS A 329 1.00 19.77 16.83
CA HIS A 329 0.54 18.52 16.26
C HIS A 329 0.70 18.54 14.72
N ILE A 330 1.09 17.41 14.13
CA ILE A 330 1.09 17.18 12.69
C ILE A 330 0.06 16.09 12.38
N LEU A 331 -0.84 16.36 11.44
CA LEU A 331 -1.97 15.51 11.10
C LEU A 331 -2.05 15.24 9.58
N THR A 332 -2.58 14.08 9.20
CA THR A 332 -2.77 13.69 7.78
C THR A 332 -4.10 14.15 7.19
N ALA A 333 -5.01 14.63 8.02
CA ALA A 333 -6.34 15.14 7.66
C ALA A 333 -6.73 16.22 8.68
N PRO A 334 -7.72 17.09 8.40
CA PRO A 334 -8.20 18.10 9.35
C PRO A 334 -9.12 17.44 10.40
N SER A 335 -8.57 16.48 11.14
CA SER A 335 -9.27 15.74 12.21
C SER A 335 -8.29 15.35 13.30
N SER A 336 -8.70 15.49 14.57
CA SER A 336 -7.90 15.13 15.74
C SER A 336 -7.44 13.68 15.79
N ASP A 337 -8.13 12.78 15.07
CA ASP A 337 -7.80 11.34 14.97
C ASP A 337 -6.73 11.03 13.91
N ALA A 338 -6.33 12.03 13.14
CA ALA A 338 -5.33 11.91 12.08
C ALA A 338 -3.92 12.31 12.54
N CYS A 339 -3.69 12.42 13.85
CA CYS A 339 -2.40 12.88 14.36
C CYS A 339 -1.28 11.85 14.16
N ILE A 340 -0.17 12.26 13.56
CA ILE A 340 0.98 11.39 13.25
C ILE A 340 2.28 11.80 13.96
N ALA A 341 2.33 12.99 14.55
CA ALA A 341 3.43 13.46 15.37
C ALA A 341 2.97 14.62 16.27
N ARG A 342 3.58 14.75 17.46
CA ARG A 342 3.40 15.90 18.35
C ARG A 342 4.66 16.19 19.15
N ASP A 343 4.75 17.39 19.70
CA ASP A 343 5.72 17.79 20.74
C ASP A 343 5.19 19.05 21.45
N ASN A 344 5.72 19.42 22.62
CA ASN A 344 5.33 20.63 23.35
C ASN A 344 6.12 21.88 22.95
N LYS A 345 7.13 21.73 22.07
CA LYS A 345 7.91 22.86 21.58
C LYS A 345 8.30 22.73 20.13
N SER A 346 8.77 21.55 19.71
CA SER A 346 9.17 21.34 18.33
C SER A 346 9.09 19.89 17.90
N VAL A 347 8.43 19.66 16.76
CA VAL A 347 8.23 18.35 16.17
C VAL A 347 8.82 18.31 14.76
N SER A 348 9.50 17.22 14.42
CA SER A 348 9.99 16.97 13.07
C SER A 348 9.52 15.61 12.58
N LYS A 349 8.88 15.58 11.40
CA LYS A 349 8.36 14.35 10.80
C LYS A 349 8.80 14.25 9.33
N LYS A 350 9.25 13.06 8.94
CA LYS A 350 9.47 12.75 7.52
C LYS A 350 8.13 12.53 6.84
N LEU A 351 7.86 13.30 5.80
CA LEU A 351 6.62 13.29 5.05
C LEU A 351 6.92 13.11 3.57
N VAL A 352 5.96 12.53 2.85
CA VAL A 352 5.99 12.48 1.39
C VAL A 352 5.31 13.72 0.83
N ALA A 353 5.41 13.95 -0.47
CA ALA A 353 4.64 15.01 -1.13
C ALA A 353 3.13 14.84 -0.85
N GLY A 354 2.44 15.93 -0.49
CA GLY A 354 1.02 15.89 -0.14
C GLY A 354 0.58 17.03 0.77
N THR A 355 -0.71 17.04 1.11
CA THR A 355 -1.28 18.03 2.03
C THR A 355 -1.35 17.46 3.44
N TYR A 356 -0.91 18.25 4.41
CA TYR A 356 -0.92 17.93 5.83
C TYR A 356 -1.47 19.10 6.62
N TYR A 357 -1.80 18.86 7.88
CA TYR A 357 -2.29 19.88 8.79
C TYR A 357 -1.35 20.01 9.98
N VAL A 358 -1.07 21.23 10.37
CA VAL A 358 -0.35 21.56 11.61
C VAL A 358 -1.35 22.23 12.53
N VAL A 359 -1.44 21.76 13.77
CA VAL A 359 -2.28 22.41 14.78
C VAL A 359 -1.40 22.87 15.92
N VAL A 360 -1.60 24.12 16.33
CA VAL A 360 -1.04 24.67 17.58
C VAL A 360 -2.21 24.81 18.54
N ASP A 361 -2.17 24.06 19.64
CA ASP A 361 -3.26 23.96 20.61
C ASP A 361 -2.79 24.30 22.02
N THR A 362 -3.73 24.65 22.90
CA THR A 362 -3.45 25.02 24.28
C THR A 362 -3.42 23.81 25.18
N TRP A 363 -2.33 23.66 25.92
CA TRP A 363 -2.25 22.64 26.97
C TRP A 363 -3.03 23.06 28.22
N VAL A 364 -3.73 22.11 28.83
CA VAL A 364 -4.45 22.28 30.09
C VAL A 364 -3.72 21.56 31.22
N ASP A 365 -3.38 22.31 32.25
CA ASP A 365 -2.60 21.76 33.36
C ASP A 365 -3.40 20.80 34.27
N SER A 366 -2.68 20.13 35.17
CA SER A 366 -3.28 19.18 36.12
C SER A 366 -4.35 19.77 37.05
N THR A 367 -4.46 21.10 37.13
CA THR A 367 -5.48 21.81 37.91
C THR A 367 -6.68 22.24 37.07
N GLY A 368 -6.67 21.93 35.76
CA GLY A 368 -7.72 22.28 34.81
C GLY A 368 -7.59 23.70 34.25
N VAL A 369 -6.44 24.35 34.40
CA VAL A 369 -6.20 25.70 33.90
C VAL A 369 -5.57 25.62 32.50
N ALA A 370 -6.29 26.12 31.50
CA ALA A 370 -5.77 26.27 30.13
C ALA A 370 -4.65 27.32 30.12
N ARG A 371 -3.49 26.95 29.59
CA ARG A 371 -2.30 27.80 29.49
C ARG A 371 -2.29 28.57 28.17
N SER A 372 -3.42 29.21 27.83
CA SER A 372 -3.59 29.92 26.57
C SER A 372 -2.84 31.24 26.52
N GLY A 373 -2.46 31.67 25.33
CA GLY A 373 -1.77 32.94 25.14
C GLY A 373 -1.16 33.12 23.76
N PRO A 374 -0.40 34.21 23.58
CA PRO A 374 0.27 34.51 22.32
C PRO A 374 1.35 33.46 22.02
N TYR A 375 1.49 33.10 20.74
CA TYR A 375 2.57 32.26 20.24
C TYR A 375 3.01 32.74 18.86
N LYS A 376 4.18 32.25 18.44
CA LYS A 376 4.78 32.35 17.12
C LYS A 376 5.20 30.96 16.67
N VAL A 377 4.51 30.45 15.65
CA VAL A 377 4.88 29.20 14.99
C VAL A 377 5.91 29.47 13.90
N THR A 378 6.87 28.58 13.75
CA THR A 378 7.78 28.49 12.61
C THR A 378 7.63 27.11 11.98
N ILE A 379 7.25 27.08 10.71
CA ILE A 379 7.09 25.86 9.91
C ILE A 379 8.18 25.86 8.86
N ASN A 380 9.09 24.89 8.95
CA ASN A 380 10.20 24.72 8.03
C ASN A 380 10.02 23.44 7.24
N TRP A 381 10.35 23.51 5.95
CA TRP A 381 10.47 22.34 5.11
C TRP A 381 11.93 22.14 4.71
N THR A 382 12.45 20.94 4.96
CA THR A 382 13.72 20.51 4.37
C THR A 382 13.41 19.38 3.40
N GLN A 383 13.49 19.67 2.10
CA GLN A 383 13.37 18.63 1.09
C GLN A 383 14.42 17.54 1.35
N ALA A 384 14.01 16.27 1.33
CA ALA A 384 14.96 15.18 1.26
C ALA A 384 15.78 15.41 -0.01
N SER A 385 17.08 15.62 0.15
CA SER A 385 17.98 15.78 -0.98
C SER A 385 17.89 14.56 -1.90
N LEU A 386 17.08 14.65 -2.96
CA LEU A 386 17.12 13.73 -4.10
C LEU A 386 18.43 13.83 -4.87
N THR A 387 19.29 14.80 -4.56
CA THR A 387 20.63 14.96 -5.15
C THR A 387 21.51 13.72 -5.03
N ASN A 388 21.22 12.79 -4.11
CA ASN A 388 21.90 11.47 -4.03
C ASN A 388 21.06 10.31 -4.61
N CYS A 389 19.76 10.50 -4.85
CA CYS A 389 18.86 9.48 -5.40
C CYS A 389 18.60 9.64 -6.90
N LEU A 390 19.09 10.70 -7.53
CA LEU A 390 19.10 10.88 -8.99
C LEU A 390 20.53 10.78 -9.55
N VAL A 391 21.35 9.97 -8.88
CA VAL A 391 22.71 9.66 -9.33
C VAL A 391 22.81 8.15 -9.41
N ASN A 392 23.00 7.65 -10.62
CA ASN A 392 23.25 6.25 -10.90
C ASN A 392 24.72 5.92 -10.54
N PRO A 393 24.98 5.14 -9.48
CA PRO A 393 26.33 4.88 -9.01
C PRO A 393 27.04 3.76 -9.80
N ILE A 394 26.37 3.14 -10.77
CA ILE A 394 26.91 2.00 -11.54
C ILE A 394 26.96 2.31 -13.03
N VAL A 395 27.86 1.63 -13.72
CA VAL A 395 27.84 1.54 -15.19
C VAL A 395 27.27 0.18 -15.53
N CYS A 396 26.04 0.16 -16.04
CA CYS A 396 25.31 -1.04 -16.42
C CYS A 396 24.42 -0.71 -17.62
N GLY A 397 24.35 -1.60 -18.59
CA GLY A 397 23.50 -1.52 -19.77
C GLY A 397 22.35 -2.52 -19.74
N VAL A 398 21.33 -2.30 -20.56
CA VAL A 398 20.09 -3.11 -20.62
C VAL A 398 20.30 -4.61 -20.91
N ASN A 399 21.49 -5.01 -21.38
CA ASN A 399 21.84 -6.41 -21.65
C ASN A 399 22.81 -7.00 -20.61
N ASP A 400 23.26 -6.21 -19.63
CA ASP A 400 24.22 -6.65 -18.63
C ASP A 400 23.53 -7.54 -17.60
N THR A 401 23.57 -8.84 -17.86
CA THR A 401 22.96 -9.88 -17.02
C THR A 401 24.03 -10.86 -16.53
N PRO A 402 25.01 -10.41 -15.71
CA PRO A 402 26.05 -11.29 -15.21
C PRO A 402 25.45 -12.42 -14.36
N ALA A 403 26.13 -13.57 -14.33
CA ALA A 403 25.77 -14.73 -13.49
C ALA A 403 26.76 -14.89 -12.31
N PRO A 404 26.71 -13.99 -11.29
CA PRO A 404 27.71 -13.93 -10.23
C PRO A 404 27.71 -15.14 -9.29
N ASN A 405 26.62 -15.90 -9.25
CA ASN A 405 26.48 -17.05 -8.35
C ASN A 405 27.24 -18.30 -8.82
N GLY A 406 27.55 -18.41 -10.13
CA GLY A 406 28.06 -19.66 -10.69
C GLY A 406 27.06 -20.82 -10.56
N VAL A 407 27.57 -22.03 -10.31
CA VAL A 407 26.77 -23.22 -9.98
C VAL A 407 27.18 -23.72 -8.59
N PRO A 408 26.62 -23.15 -7.51
CA PRO A 408 26.99 -23.54 -6.16
C PRO A 408 26.42 -24.93 -5.79
N THR A 409 27.02 -25.55 -4.78
CA THR A 409 26.48 -26.77 -4.17
C THR A 409 25.42 -26.39 -3.14
N GLU A 410 24.21 -26.90 -3.29
CA GLU A 410 23.15 -26.72 -2.31
C GLU A 410 23.49 -27.44 -0.98
N PRO A 411 23.35 -26.79 0.18
CA PRO A 411 23.61 -27.44 1.47
C PRO A 411 22.72 -28.66 1.69
N ALA A 412 23.17 -29.61 2.50
CA ALA A 412 22.31 -30.71 2.93
C ALA A 412 21.10 -30.20 3.72
N GLY A 413 19.96 -30.87 3.56
CA GLY A 413 18.75 -30.57 4.31
C GLY A 413 18.87 -30.94 5.79
N VAL A 414 18.08 -30.26 6.62
CA VAL A 414 18.07 -30.45 8.07
C VAL A 414 16.93 -31.40 8.46
N ASP A 415 17.20 -32.34 9.38
CA ASP A 415 16.23 -33.22 10.02
C ASP A 415 15.27 -33.95 9.06
N GLY A 416 15.80 -34.48 7.95
CA GLY A 416 15.02 -35.25 6.97
C GLY A 416 14.38 -34.40 5.87
N CYS A 417 14.62 -33.09 5.85
CA CYS A 417 14.25 -32.25 4.72
C CYS A 417 15.18 -32.43 3.51
N PRO A 418 14.72 -32.11 2.29
CA PRO A 418 15.57 -32.05 1.09
C PRO A 418 16.71 -31.03 1.22
N SER A 419 17.68 -31.11 0.31
CA SER A 419 18.78 -30.14 0.21
C SER A 419 18.28 -28.70 0.24
N GLY A 420 18.99 -27.84 0.97
CA GLY A 420 18.67 -26.42 1.13
C GLY A 420 17.52 -26.13 2.11
N MET A 421 16.83 -27.15 2.64
CA MET A 421 15.60 -26.97 3.42
C MET A 421 15.76 -27.23 4.92
N VAL A 422 14.89 -26.58 5.69
CA VAL A 422 14.69 -26.76 7.13
C VAL A 422 13.24 -27.18 7.43
N PRO A 423 13.01 -27.93 8.52
CA PRO A 423 11.66 -28.30 8.90
C PRO A 423 10.87 -27.14 9.50
N VAL A 424 9.59 -27.06 9.17
CA VAL A 424 8.62 -26.23 9.88
C VAL A 424 7.68 -27.17 10.63
N ASP A 425 7.82 -27.19 11.96
CA ASP A 425 7.19 -28.19 12.82
C ASP A 425 7.41 -29.62 12.28
N ALA A 426 6.43 -30.51 12.40
CA ALA A 426 6.45 -31.87 11.85
C ALA A 426 5.69 -31.99 10.51
N THR A 427 5.37 -30.87 9.86
CA THR A 427 4.37 -30.84 8.77
C THR A 427 4.99 -30.72 7.38
N PHE A 428 5.98 -29.85 7.19
CA PHE A 428 6.60 -29.61 5.89
C PHE A 428 8.04 -29.12 6.03
N CYS A 429 8.74 -29.06 4.91
CA CYS A 429 10.07 -28.50 4.76
C CYS A 429 9.99 -27.23 3.90
N ILE A 430 10.79 -26.22 4.23
CA ILE A 430 10.90 -24.96 3.48
C ILE A 430 12.36 -24.65 3.19
N ASP A 431 12.62 -24.07 2.03
CA ASP A 431 13.92 -23.53 1.68
C ASP A 431 14.39 -22.52 2.73
N ARG A 432 15.64 -22.70 3.17
CA ARG A 432 16.24 -21.92 4.25
C ARG A 432 16.50 -20.47 3.83
N TYR A 433 16.76 -20.27 2.56
CA TYR A 433 17.05 -18.99 1.91
C TYR A 433 16.16 -18.82 0.68
N GLU A 434 15.93 -17.58 0.25
CA GLU A 434 15.33 -17.28 -1.06
C GLU A 434 16.06 -18.05 -2.17
N ALA A 435 15.30 -18.52 -3.16
CA ALA A 435 15.84 -19.37 -4.21
C ALA A 435 16.70 -18.59 -5.21
N MET A 436 17.77 -19.23 -5.69
CA MET A 436 18.46 -18.83 -6.92
C MET A 436 18.20 -19.85 -8.03
N LEU A 437 18.44 -19.48 -9.28
CA LEU A 437 18.33 -20.38 -10.42
C LEU A 437 19.70 -20.83 -10.95
N VAL A 438 19.71 -22.02 -11.54
CA VAL A 438 20.72 -22.52 -12.47
C VAL A 438 20.03 -23.03 -13.73
N LEU A 439 20.68 -22.95 -14.88
CA LEU A 439 20.18 -23.55 -16.12
C LEU A 439 20.39 -25.06 -16.09
N ASP A 440 19.42 -25.81 -16.61
CA ASP A 440 19.54 -27.24 -16.84
C ASP A 440 19.57 -27.52 -18.34
N ASN A 441 20.76 -27.87 -18.83
CA ASN A 441 21.02 -28.22 -20.21
C ASN A 441 21.12 -29.75 -20.37
N GLY A 442 19.99 -30.44 -20.18
CA GLY A 442 19.92 -31.89 -20.32
C GLY A 442 20.63 -32.68 -19.21
N GLY A 443 20.57 -32.20 -17.97
CA GLY A 443 21.19 -32.77 -16.78
C GLY A 443 22.52 -32.11 -16.41
N GLN A 444 23.05 -31.22 -17.25
CA GLN A 444 24.23 -30.42 -16.93
C GLN A 444 23.79 -29.05 -16.42
N LEU A 445 24.14 -28.74 -15.17
CA LEU A 445 23.83 -27.46 -14.56
C LEU A 445 24.83 -26.38 -14.98
N GLU A 446 24.32 -25.23 -15.42
CA GLU A 446 25.10 -24.07 -15.85
C GLU A 446 24.69 -22.80 -15.07
N PRO A 447 25.60 -21.80 -14.91
CA PRO A 447 25.26 -20.56 -14.21
C PRO A 447 24.09 -19.83 -14.86
N TYR A 448 23.19 -19.28 -14.04
CA TYR A 448 22.13 -18.39 -14.50
C TYR A 448 22.19 -17.03 -13.79
N SER A 449 21.72 -15.98 -14.47
CA SER A 449 21.74 -14.61 -13.93
C SER A 449 20.53 -14.38 -13.01
N PRO A 450 20.74 -13.90 -11.76
CA PRO A 450 19.65 -13.48 -10.88
C PRO A 450 18.95 -12.20 -11.36
N TYR A 451 19.50 -11.55 -12.39
CA TYR A 451 19.01 -10.29 -12.94
C TYR A 451 18.20 -10.46 -14.23
N LYS A 452 17.94 -11.70 -14.63
CA LYS A 452 17.28 -12.02 -15.90
C LYS A 452 16.06 -12.90 -15.63
N ASN A 453 14.93 -12.57 -16.26
CA ASN A 453 13.77 -13.45 -16.27
C ASN A 453 14.09 -14.74 -17.06
N PRO A 454 13.77 -15.94 -16.54
CA PRO A 454 14.06 -17.21 -17.20
C PRO A 454 13.30 -17.42 -18.51
N GLY A 455 12.26 -16.65 -18.81
CA GLY A 455 11.45 -16.83 -20.00
C GLY A 455 10.94 -18.27 -20.08
N GLN A 456 11.33 -18.98 -21.13
CA GLN A 456 11.04 -20.39 -21.36
C GLN A 456 12.24 -21.32 -21.09
N GLU A 457 13.34 -20.79 -20.56
CA GLU A 457 14.52 -21.57 -20.25
C GLU A 457 14.22 -22.66 -19.21
N THR A 458 14.90 -23.80 -19.32
CA THR A 458 14.79 -24.88 -18.35
C THR A 458 15.71 -24.57 -17.16
N VAL A 459 15.13 -24.25 -16.01
CA VAL A 459 15.85 -23.80 -14.81
C VAL A 459 15.51 -24.64 -13.59
N VAL A 460 16.45 -24.76 -12.66
CA VAL A 460 16.31 -25.47 -11.38
C VAL A 460 16.53 -24.50 -10.23
N ALA A 461 15.66 -24.56 -9.22
CA ALA A 461 15.77 -23.74 -8.01
C ALA A 461 16.74 -24.37 -6.98
N LEU A 462 17.65 -23.56 -6.44
CA LEU A 462 18.56 -23.94 -5.34
C LEU A 462 18.44 -22.94 -4.17
N SER A 463 18.43 -23.43 -2.94
CA SER A 463 18.46 -22.62 -1.71
C SER A 463 19.85 -22.64 -1.07
N VAL A 464 20.61 -21.56 -1.25
CA VAL A 464 22.04 -21.49 -0.94
C VAL A 464 22.36 -20.21 -0.17
N PRO A 465 23.16 -20.25 0.90
CA PRO A 465 23.61 -19.05 1.59
C PRO A 465 24.66 -18.26 0.78
N GLY A 466 24.63 -16.94 0.90
CA GLY A 466 25.64 -16.06 0.31
C GLY A 466 25.53 -15.87 -1.21
N THR A 467 24.43 -16.29 -1.82
CA THR A 467 24.12 -16.08 -3.24
C THR A 467 23.16 -14.90 -3.40
N ILE A 468 23.14 -14.30 -4.59
CA ILE A 468 22.12 -13.30 -4.92
C ILE A 468 20.84 -14.06 -5.31
N PRO A 469 19.70 -13.84 -4.64
CA PRO A 469 18.48 -14.56 -4.95
C PRO A 469 17.94 -14.17 -6.33
N GLN A 470 17.12 -15.03 -6.91
CA GLN A 470 16.54 -14.80 -8.23
C GLN A 470 15.45 -13.72 -8.15
N GLY A 471 15.71 -12.56 -8.75
CA GLY A 471 14.69 -11.55 -9.04
C GLY A 471 14.01 -11.78 -10.40
N TYR A 472 13.11 -10.88 -10.81
CA TYR A 472 12.53 -10.86 -12.16
C TYR A 472 11.83 -12.15 -12.57
N ILE A 473 11.18 -12.84 -11.64
CA ILE A 473 10.55 -14.15 -11.92
C ILE A 473 9.04 -14.11 -11.73
N ALA A 474 8.32 -14.79 -12.62
CA ALA A 474 6.89 -15.02 -12.52
C ALA A 474 6.57 -16.26 -11.69
N GLN A 475 5.36 -16.35 -11.13
CA GLN A 475 4.98 -17.46 -10.26
C GLN A 475 5.08 -18.82 -10.96
N TRP A 476 4.59 -18.93 -12.20
CA TRP A 476 4.61 -20.19 -12.92
C TRP A 476 6.04 -20.68 -13.21
N GLN A 477 6.98 -19.74 -13.44
CA GLN A 477 8.40 -20.03 -13.60
C GLN A 477 9.02 -20.51 -12.29
N ALA A 478 8.72 -19.82 -11.17
CA ALA A 478 9.12 -20.22 -9.83
C ALA A 478 8.63 -21.63 -9.47
N LYS A 479 7.36 -21.93 -9.73
CA LYS A 479 6.76 -23.26 -9.56
C LYS A 479 7.51 -24.30 -10.36
N ALA A 480 7.73 -24.06 -11.66
CA ALA A 480 8.41 -25.00 -12.54
C ALA A 480 9.89 -25.22 -12.13
N ALA A 481 10.56 -24.20 -11.61
CA ALA A 481 11.92 -24.31 -11.08
C ALA A 481 11.98 -25.14 -9.78
N CYS A 482 11.02 -24.96 -8.87
CA CYS A 482 10.90 -25.79 -7.67
C CYS A 482 10.60 -27.25 -8.01
N GLU A 483 9.69 -27.52 -8.96
CA GLU A 483 9.33 -28.88 -9.38
C GLU A 483 10.53 -29.64 -9.97
N ARG A 484 11.35 -28.96 -10.79
CA ARG A 484 12.59 -29.55 -11.31
C ARG A 484 13.64 -29.81 -10.23
N ALA A 485 13.61 -29.05 -9.13
CA ALA A 485 14.43 -29.32 -7.94
C ALA A 485 13.87 -30.47 -7.07
N GLY A 486 12.77 -31.13 -7.48
CA GLY A 486 12.10 -32.15 -6.67
C GLY A 486 11.33 -31.59 -5.48
N LYS A 487 11.03 -30.29 -5.51
CA LYS A 487 10.30 -29.52 -4.49
C LYS A 487 8.98 -29.01 -5.10
N ARG A 488 8.31 -28.07 -4.45
CA ARG A 488 7.16 -27.34 -4.97
C ARG A 488 7.19 -25.90 -4.49
N LEU A 489 6.41 -25.01 -5.10
CA LEU A 489 6.24 -23.67 -4.55
C LEU A 489 5.51 -23.74 -3.19
N CYS A 490 5.90 -22.89 -2.25
CA CYS A 490 5.24 -22.83 -0.94
C CYS A 490 3.81 -22.32 -1.06
N SER A 491 2.87 -22.92 -0.31
CA SER A 491 1.55 -22.31 -0.15
C SER A 491 1.62 -21.08 0.74
N ASP A 492 0.59 -20.24 0.63
CA ASP A 492 0.41 -19.04 1.43
C ASP A 492 0.50 -19.31 2.95
N THR A 493 -0.21 -20.34 3.41
CA THR A 493 -0.24 -20.77 4.81
C THR A 493 1.11 -21.28 5.30
N GLU A 494 1.82 -22.04 4.47
CA GLU A 494 3.15 -22.57 4.80
C GLU A 494 4.16 -21.46 4.94
N TRP A 495 4.19 -20.54 3.97
CA TRP A 495 5.07 -19.37 4.00
C TRP A 495 4.82 -18.53 5.26
N LEU A 496 3.56 -18.22 5.54
CA LEU A 496 3.17 -17.41 6.69
C LEU A 496 3.56 -18.08 8.01
N LYS A 497 3.34 -19.39 8.13
CA LYS A 497 3.75 -20.17 9.31
C LYS A 497 5.26 -20.17 9.50
N ALA A 498 6.02 -20.36 8.43
CA ALA A 498 7.48 -20.36 8.45
C ALA A 498 8.06 -19.00 8.86
N CYS A 499 7.41 -17.90 8.44
CA CYS A 499 7.82 -16.55 8.80
C CYS A 499 7.52 -16.27 10.28
N ARG A 500 6.28 -16.46 10.71
CA ARG A 500 5.78 -16.01 12.02
C ARG A 500 6.20 -16.89 13.20
N GLY A 501 6.66 -18.11 12.92
CA GLY A 501 6.94 -19.08 13.97
C GLY A 501 5.68 -19.63 14.65
N SER A 502 5.86 -20.55 15.60
CA SER A 502 4.77 -21.11 16.41
C SER A 502 4.06 -20.07 17.29
N GLN A 503 4.74 -18.97 17.59
CA GLN A 503 4.21 -17.86 18.40
C GLN A 503 3.38 -16.87 17.60
N GLY A 504 3.32 -16.99 16.27
CA GLY A 504 2.50 -16.12 15.43
C GLY A 504 2.97 -14.67 15.41
N TRP A 505 4.28 -14.43 15.51
CA TRP A 505 4.87 -13.09 15.52
C TRP A 505 4.57 -12.30 14.24
N THR A 506 4.62 -10.97 14.34
CA THR A 506 4.42 -10.06 13.18
C THR A 506 5.66 -10.02 12.29
N TYR A 507 6.85 -10.12 12.88
CA TYR A 507 8.13 -10.12 12.18
C TYR A 507 8.82 -11.48 12.39
N PRO A 508 9.71 -11.92 11.49
CA PRO A 508 10.33 -13.24 11.63
C PRO A 508 11.10 -13.39 12.94
N TYR A 509 11.65 -12.29 13.46
CA TYR A 509 12.47 -12.26 14.66
C TYR A 509 11.72 -11.84 15.94
N GLY A 510 10.42 -11.51 15.88
CA GLY A 510 9.69 -11.07 17.07
C GLY A 510 8.39 -10.31 16.82
N PRO A 511 7.67 -9.94 17.89
CA PRO A 511 6.42 -9.18 17.79
C PRO A 511 6.63 -7.68 17.49
N THR A 512 7.85 -7.16 17.62
CA THR A 512 8.17 -5.73 17.47
C THR A 512 9.25 -5.53 16.41
N ARG A 513 9.03 -4.55 15.51
CA ARG A 513 9.97 -4.23 14.43
C ARG A 513 11.32 -3.79 15.00
N GLN A 514 12.39 -4.21 14.35
CA GLN A 514 13.75 -3.76 14.64
C GLN A 514 14.36 -3.19 13.37
N ASP A 515 14.74 -1.92 13.42
CA ASP A 515 15.32 -1.23 12.26
C ASP A 515 16.62 -1.90 11.82
N LYS A 516 16.79 -2.05 10.50
CA LYS A 516 18.00 -2.60 9.83
C LYS A 516 18.30 -4.07 10.15
N LEU A 517 17.38 -4.79 10.78
CA LEU A 517 17.59 -6.21 11.07
C LEU A 517 17.40 -7.09 9.83
N CYS A 518 16.57 -6.64 8.88
CA CYS A 518 16.34 -7.21 7.56
C CYS A 518 16.73 -6.21 6.46
N ASN A 519 16.89 -6.70 5.22
CA ASN A 519 17.01 -5.86 4.04
C ASN A 519 15.63 -5.30 3.66
N ASP A 520 15.08 -4.34 4.41
CA ASP A 520 13.66 -3.97 4.35
C ASP A 520 13.42 -2.47 4.15
N SER A 521 14.48 -1.71 3.92
CA SER A 521 14.42 -0.26 3.81
C SER A 521 15.58 0.29 3.00
N ARG A 522 15.25 0.77 1.80
CA ARG A 522 16.17 1.49 0.93
C ARG A 522 15.84 2.98 0.94
N THR A 523 16.88 3.83 0.97
CA THR A 523 16.69 5.30 1.01
C THR A 523 16.20 5.86 -0.33
N CYS A 524 16.78 5.38 -1.44
CA CYS A 524 16.41 5.80 -2.79
C CYS A 524 15.61 4.71 -3.48
N HIS A 525 14.48 5.04 -4.11
CA HIS A 525 13.78 4.06 -4.94
C HIS A 525 14.73 3.60 -6.06
N PRO A 526 14.94 2.27 -6.25
CA PRO A 526 16.02 1.77 -7.12
C PRO A 526 15.79 2.15 -8.60
N VAL A 527 14.53 2.13 -9.05
CA VAL A 527 14.15 2.56 -10.42
C VAL A 527 14.46 4.05 -10.64
N VAL A 528 14.08 4.91 -9.71
CA VAL A 528 14.35 6.36 -9.75
C VAL A 528 15.85 6.63 -9.76
N GLN A 529 16.62 5.88 -8.97
CA GLN A 529 18.05 6.03 -8.90
C GLN A 529 18.79 5.57 -10.15
N TYR A 530 18.35 4.46 -10.75
CA TYR A 530 18.98 3.98 -11.98
C TYR A 530 18.73 4.91 -13.16
N PHE A 531 17.48 5.38 -13.34
CA PHE A 531 17.11 6.25 -14.44
C PHE A 531 17.34 7.74 -14.17
N GLU A 532 17.79 8.08 -12.96
CA GLU A 532 18.07 9.44 -12.52
C GLU A 532 16.87 10.39 -12.69
N THR A 533 15.65 9.84 -12.61
CA THR A 533 14.40 10.60 -12.77
C THR A 533 13.24 9.93 -12.04
N GLY A 534 12.24 10.73 -11.65
CA GLY A 534 10.96 10.25 -11.12
C GLY A 534 9.82 10.28 -12.15
N ALA A 535 10.14 10.48 -13.44
CA ALA A 535 9.15 10.56 -14.50
C ALA A 535 8.42 9.23 -14.74
N ASP A 536 7.13 9.28 -15.08
CA ASP A 536 6.26 8.11 -15.08
C ASP A 536 6.71 6.96 -16.00
N TRP A 537 7.42 7.25 -17.09
CA TRP A 537 7.89 6.21 -18.03
C TRP A 537 8.80 5.17 -17.38
N ILE A 538 9.49 5.50 -16.28
CA ILE A 538 10.39 4.57 -15.60
C ILE A 538 9.65 3.39 -14.98
N TRP A 539 8.35 3.53 -14.71
CA TRP A 539 7.52 2.47 -14.15
C TRP A 539 7.16 1.39 -15.16
N SER A 540 7.40 1.63 -16.46
CA SER A 540 7.34 0.61 -17.50
C SER A 540 8.69 -0.10 -17.72
N GLU A 541 9.75 0.32 -17.01
CA GLU A 541 11.11 -0.19 -17.18
C GLU A 541 11.55 -1.11 -16.03
N LEU A 542 10.59 -1.67 -15.28
CA LEU A 542 10.86 -2.49 -14.09
C LEU A 542 11.57 -3.82 -14.42
N ALA A 543 11.56 -4.21 -15.69
CA ALA A 543 12.29 -5.36 -16.22
C ALA A 543 13.81 -5.09 -16.40
N ASN A 544 14.28 -3.86 -16.22
CA ASN A 544 15.67 -3.52 -16.48
C ASN A 544 16.62 -4.26 -15.52
N PRO A 545 17.57 -5.07 -16.02
CA PRO A 545 18.43 -5.92 -15.18
C PRO A 545 19.37 -5.14 -14.26
N CYS A 546 19.60 -3.87 -14.55
CA CYS A 546 20.50 -3.02 -13.79
C CYS A 546 19.91 -2.54 -12.46
N ILE A 547 18.58 -2.57 -12.31
CA ILE A 547 17.90 -2.12 -11.08
C ILE A 547 18.40 -2.92 -9.87
N ASN A 548 18.46 -4.25 -9.98
CA ASN A 548 18.96 -5.12 -8.91
C ASN A 548 20.49 -5.22 -8.83
N GLN A 549 21.23 -4.56 -9.73
CA GLN A 549 22.69 -4.44 -9.67
C GLN A 549 23.15 -3.18 -8.93
N LEU A 550 22.23 -2.28 -8.58
CA LEU A 550 22.53 -1.13 -7.73
C LEU A 550 23.03 -1.57 -6.35
N PRO A 551 23.96 -0.79 -5.74
CA PRO A 551 24.26 -0.96 -4.33
C PRO A 551 23.00 -0.78 -3.48
N ASP A 552 23.01 -1.37 -2.28
CA ASP A 552 21.87 -1.33 -1.35
C ASP A 552 20.55 -1.81 -2.00
N GLY A 553 20.65 -2.72 -2.97
CA GLY A 553 19.54 -3.45 -3.59
C GLY A 553 19.43 -4.86 -3.02
N LEU A 554 19.49 -5.87 -3.88
CA LEU A 554 19.49 -7.27 -3.44
C LEU A 554 20.67 -7.57 -2.52
N ALA A 555 20.37 -8.05 -1.32
CA ALA A 555 21.34 -8.62 -0.42
C ALA A 555 21.60 -10.08 -0.79
N LYS A 556 22.82 -10.53 -0.52
CA LYS A 556 23.11 -11.96 -0.55
C LYS A 556 22.29 -12.67 0.52
N THR A 557 21.74 -13.82 0.18
CA THR A 557 20.95 -14.67 1.08
C THR A 557 21.66 -14.89 2.42
N GLY A 558 20.96 -14.64 3.52
CA GLY A 558 21.49 -14.75 4.88
C GLY A 558 22.50 -13.69 5.30
N ALA A 559 22.74 -12.63 4.51
CA ALA A 559 23.64 -11.54 4.89
C ALA A 559 23.15 -10.78 6.13
N TYR A 560 21.83 -10.68 6.30
CA TYR A 560 21.19 -10.11 7.48
C TYR A 560 20.96 -11.21 8.51
N SER A 561 21.98 -11.51 9.32
CA SER A 561 21.96 -12.64 10.26
C SER A 561 20.87 -12.55 11.33
N GLY A 562 20.30 -11.37 11.56
CA GLY A 562 19.17 -11.15 12.46
C GLY A 562 17.80 -11.31 11.79
N CYS A 563 17.73 -11.32 10.46
CA CYS A 563 16.50 -11.53 9.69
C CYS A 563 16.21 -13.03 9.56
N VAL A 564 15.90 -13.67 10.68
CA VAL A 564 15.75 -15.12 10.76
C VAL A 564 14.54 -15.49 11.60
N SER A 565 13.75 -16.44 11.11
CA SER A 565 12.60 -16.96 11.85
C SER A 565 13.00 -17.98 12.92
N PRO A 566 12.12 -18.35 13.87
CA PRO A 566 12.42 -19.40 14.84
C PRO A 566 12.73 -20.76 14.22
N TYR A 567 12.33 -20.98 12.96
CA TYR A 567 12.62 -22.19 12.18
C TYR A 567 13.95 -22.11 11.42
N GLN A 568 14.77 -21.07 11.66
CA GLN A 568 16.05 -20.83 10.98
C GLN A 568 15.93 -20.52 9.48
N VAL A 569 14.78 -19.95 9.08
CA VAL A 569 14.51 -19.50 7.73
C VAL A 569 14.88 -18.02 7.62
N TYR A 570 15.77 -17.68 6.69
CA TYR A 570 16.30 -16.33 6.51
C TYR A 570 15.48 -15.54 5.51
N ASP A 571 15.58 -14.21 5.64
CA ASP A 571 15.09 -13.25 4.65
C ASP A 571 13.58 -13.41 4.39
N MET A 572 12.82 -13.88 5.39
CA MET A 572 11.34 -14.00 5.31
C MET A 572 10.64 -12.63 5.35
N MET A 573 11.40 -11.53 5.39
CA MET A 573 10.91 -10.17 5.33
C MET A 573 11.96 -9.31 4.61
N GLY A 574 11.52 -8.54 3.62
CA GLY A 574 12.41 -7.74 2.79
C GLY A 574 13.17 -8.59 1.78
N ASN A 575 14.25 -8.03 1.24
CA ASN A 575 14.99 -8.57 0.10
C ASN A 575 14.08 -8.73 -1.14
N LEU A 576 13.51 -9.88 -1.44
CA LEU A 576 12.51 -10.02 -2.51
C LEU A 576 11.12 -10.35 -1.96
N HIS A 577 10.11 -9.89 -2.69
CA HIS A 577 8.78 -10.46 -2.58
C HIS A 577 8.82 -11.92 -2.99
N GLU A 578 8.05 -12.78 -2.32
CA GLU A 578 8.09 -14.19 -2.64
C GLU A 578 6.76 -14.73 -3.12
N TRP A 579 6.74 -15.19 -4.37
CA TRP A 579 5.62 -15.91 -4.93
C TRP A 579 5.24 -17.12 -4.08
N THR A 580 3.95 -17.23 -3.79
CA THR A 580 3.33 -18.43 -3.22
C THR A 580 2.57 -19.19 -4.31
N SER A 581 2.17 -20.42 -4.01
CA SER A 581 1.38 -21.26 -4.91
C SER A 581 -0.09 -20.84 -5.04
N ASN A 582 -0.47 -19.65 -4.58
CA ASN A 582 -1.85 -19.19 -4.70
C ASN A 582 -2.19 -18.94 -6.18
N PRO A 583 -3.22 -19.60 -6.75
CA PRO A 583 -3.53 -19.50 -8.18
C PRO A 583 -3.95 -18.10 -8.64
N THR A 584 -4.37 -17.20 -7.73
CA THR A 584 -4.73 -15.82 -8.09
C THR A 584 -3.52 -14.89 -8.20
N GLY A 585 -2.33 -15.37 -7.81
CA GLY A 585 -1.12 -14.55 -7.72
C GLY A 585 -1.03 -13.84 -6.37
N VAL A 586 -0.17 -14.36 -5.49
CA VAL A 586 0.16 -13.73 -4.22
C VAL A 586 1.64 -13.83 -3.98
N PHE A 587 2.27 -12.71 -3.64
CA PHE A 587 3.61 -12.69 -3.08
C PHE A 587 3.64 -12.05 -1.69
N ARG A 588 4.55 -12.55 -0.85
CA ARG A 588 4.62 -12.23 0.58
C ARG A 588 5.96 -11.64 1.01
N GLY A 589 6.00 -11.08 2.21
CA GLY A 589 7.21 -10.68 2.94
C GLY A 589 7.73 -9.28 2.69
N GLY A 590 7.22 -8.59 1.67
CA GLY A 590 7.81 -7.32 1.24
C GLY A 590 9.12 -7.55 0.49
N PHE A 591 9.79 -6.47 0.11
CA PHE A 591 11.08 -6.49 -0.59
C PHE A 591 11.99 -5.40 -0.03
N TYR A 592 13.19 -5.23 -0.59
CA TYR A 592 14.20 -4.32 -0.04
C TYR A 592 13.83 -2.82 -0.03
N VAL A 593 12.71 -2.44 -0.65
CA VAL A 593 12.19 -1.07 -0.59
C VAL A 593 11.04 -0.94 0.41
N ASP A 594 10.10 -1.90 0.43
CA ASP A 594 8.88 -1.82 1.23
C ASP A 594 8.45 -3.17 1.81
N THR A 595 8.12 -3.12 3.10
CA THR A 595 7.62 -4.26 3.88
C THR A 595 6.46 -3.87 4.80
N LYS A 596 5.75 -2.76 4.47
CA LYS A 596 4.70 -2.20 5.33
C LYS A 596 3.44 -1.79 4.58
N LYS A 597 3.54 -1.36 3.32
CA LYS A 597 2.39 -0.84 2.56
C LYS A 597 1.23 -1.83 2.45
N ASN A 598 1.54 -3.12 2.26
CA ASN A 598 0.54 -4.18 2.10
C ASN A 598 0.47 -5.13 3.30
N GLY A 599 0.74 -4.61 4.51
CA GLY A 599 0.78 -5.36 5.76
C GLY A 599 2.18 -5.38 6.39
N GLU A 600 2.25 -5.47 7.71
CA GLU A 600 3.53 -5.41 8.44
C GLU A 600 4.27 -6.75 8.43
N GLY A 601 5.54 -6.72 7.96
CA GLY A 601 6.47 -7.85 8.09
C GLY A 601 5.96 -9.14 7.46
N CYS A 602 5.81 -10.21 8.25
CA CYS A 602 5.30 -11.49 7.77
C CYS A 602 3.86 -11.41 7.23
N LEU A 603 3.09 -10.39 7.63
CA LEU A 603 1.71 -10.20 7.19
C LEU A 603 1.63 -9.53 5.82
N TYR A 604 2.75 -9.02 5.29
CA TYR A 604 2.80 -8.39 3.99
C TYR A 604 2.32 -9.38 2.91
N ALA A 605 1.28 -8.99 2.17
CA ALA A 605 0.74 -9.78 1.07
C ALA A 605 0.27 -8.85 -0.06
N THR A 606 0.84 -9.00 -1.24
CA THR A 606 0.37 -8.31 -2.44
C THR A 606 -0.47 -9.27 -3.27
N THR A 607 -1.65 -8.82 -3.66
CA THR A 607 -2.62 -9.58 -4.47
C THR A 607 -3.01 -8.83 -5.74
N ALA A 608 -2.30 -7.75 -6.07
CA ALA A 608 -2.61 -6.86 -7.19
C ALA A 608 -2.14 -7.39 -8.56
N HIS A 609 -1.44 -8.53 -8.58
CA HIS A 609 -0.79 -9.06 -9.78
C HIS A 609 -1.12 -10.54 -9.96
N ASN A 610 -1.39 -10.93 -11.21
CA ASN A 610 -1.61 -12.33 -11.56
C ASN A 610 -0.30 -13.14 -11.58
N ILE A 611 -0.40 -14.44 -11.85
CA ILE A 611 0.73 -15.39 -11.82
C ILE A 611 1.81 -15.16 -12.90
N TYR A 612 1.54 -14.31 -13.90
CA TYR A 612 2.45 -14.00 -15.01
C TYR A 612 3.28 -12.74 -14.76
N HIS A 613 2.91 -11.92 -13.77
CA HIS A 613 3.66 -10.72 -13.41
C HIS A 613 5.08 -11.06 -12.97
N TRP A 614 6.03 -10.22 -13.33
CA TRP A 614 7.39 -10.26 -12.80
C TRP A 614 8.04 -8.88 -12.92
N ASP A 615 8.87 -8.55 -11.95
CA ASP A 615 9.68 -7.35 -11.98
C ASP A 615 10.92 -7.53 -11.09
N TYR A 616 11.74 -6.49 -10.97
CA TYR A 616 12.94 -6.51 -10.13
C TYR A 616 12.68 -6.93 -8.66
N SER A 617 11.47 -6.78 -8.14
CA SER A 617 11.13 -7.08 -6.74
C SER A 617 10.62 -8.51 -6.52
N THR A 618 10.28 -9.26 -7.58
CA THR A 618 9.69 -10.59 -7.46
C THR A 618 10.75 -11.70 -7.41
N GLY A 619 10.63 -12.56 -6.39
CA GLY A 619 11.40 -13.76 -6.13
C GLY A 619 10.51 -14.89 -5.61
N PHE A 620 11.11 -15.90 -4.96
CA PHE A 620 10.39 -17.06 -4.44
C PHE A 620 11.25 -17.93 -3.52
N ARG A 621 10.61 -18.89 -2.84
CA ARG A 621 11.28 -20.03 -2.21
C ARG A 621 10.42 -21.29 -2.32
N CYS A 622 11.06 -22.46 -2.26
CA CYS A 622 10.36 -23.74 -2.40
C CYS A 622 10.01 -24.37 -1.04
N CYS A 623 8.98 -25.22 -1.06
CA CYS A 623 8.55 -26.08 0.03
C CYS A 623 8.53 -27.55 -0.43
N ALA A 624 8.52 -28.48 0.52
CA ALA A 624 8.37 -29.90 0.27
C ALA A 624 7.55 -30.56 1.38
N THR A 625 6.83 -31.62 1.04
CA THR A 625 6.18 -32.47 2.04
C THR A 625 7.26 -33.19 2.85
N ARG A 626 7.03 -33.34 4.16
CA ARG A 626 7.95 -34.01 5.07
C ARG A 626 7.66 -35.50 5.20
#